data_AF-A0A3B9J2J9-F1
#
_entry.id   AF-A0A3B9J2J9-F1
#
_cell.length_a   1.000
_cell.length_b   1.000
_cell.length_c   1.000
_cell.angle_alpha   90.00
_cell.angle_beta   90.00
_cell.angle_gamma   90.00
#
_symmetry.space_group_name_H-M   'P 1'
#
loop_
_entity.id
_entity.type
_entity.pdbx_description
1 polymer ?
#
loop_
_entity_poly.entity_id
_entity_poly.type
_entity_poly.pdbx_seq_one_letter_code
_entity_poly.pdbx_strand_id
1 'polypeptide(L)'
;EWGSFFAPEAFDGAKNWTSDFEGEPAPDVAAARDEYDIVGFDVQPGDAIFFSAWILHGAPGNAGTKRRAALSTRWLGDDVTWYPHPGSDPTVTDDDTSVESGEYPGDDKHFPLVYSV
;
A
#
# COMPACT_ATOMS: atom_id res chain seq x y z
N GLU A 1 -20.24 -6.16 2.86
CA GLU A 1 -18.94 -5.73 3.41
C GLU A 1 -17.95 -6.86 3.20
N TRP A 2 -16.69 -6.53 2.88
CA TRP A 2 -15.61 -7.52 2.91
C TRP A 2 -15.38 -7.90 4.38
N GLY A 3 -15.38 -9.20 4.68
CA GLY A 3 -15.40 -9.68 6.07
C GLY A 3 -14.04 -9.65 6.79
N SER A 4 -12.95 -9.34 6.10
CA SER A 4 -11.59 -9.32 6.64
C SER A 4 -10.64 -8.53 5.71
N PHE A 5 -9.60 -7.95 6.30
CA PHE A 5 -8.47 -7.33 5.61
C PHE A 5 -7.20 -8.15 5.86
N PHE A 6 -6.30 -8.20 4.89
CA PHE A 6 -4.96 -8.70 5.15
C PHE A 6 -4.09 -7.63 5.78
N ALA A 7 -3.44 -7.97 6.89
CA ALA A 7 -2.50 -7.09 7.56
C ALA A 7 -1.27 -6.81 6.67
N PRO A 8 -0.75 -5.57 6.67
CA PRO A 8 0.50 -5.26 5.99
C PRO A 8 1.67 -6.02 6.64
N GLU A 9 2.69 -6.35 5.85
CA GLU A 9 3.89 -7.04 6.34
C GLU A 9 5.13 -6.16 6.17
N ALA A 10 5.93 -6.05 7.22
CA ALA A 10 7.20 -5.32 7.19
C ALA A 10 8.27 -6.13 6.46
N PHE A 11 8.91 -5.53 5.45
CA PHE A 11 9.93 -6.18 4.62
C PHE A 11 11.26 -6.48 5.36
N ASP A 12 11.47 -5.90 6.54
CA ASP A 12 12.68 -6.08 7.35
C ASP A 12 12.51 -7.06 8.51
N GLY A 13 11.32 -7.67 8.65
CA GLY A 13 11.01 -8.62 9.73
C GLY A 13 10.98 -8.00 11.13
N ALA A 14 11.05 -6.66 11.23
CA ALA A 14 10.92 -5.99 12.51
C ALA A 14 9.43 -5.89 12.92
N LYS A 15 9.18 -5.92 14.24
CA LYS A 15 7.84 -5.68 14.80
C LYS A 15 7.56 -4.18 14.71
N ASN A 16 6.96 -3.79 13.60
CA ASN A 16 6.73 -2.40 13.23
C ASN A 16 5.28 -2.02 13.53
N TRP A 17 4.87 -0.82 13.09
CA TRP A 17 3.47 -0.34 13.11
C TRP A 17 2.46 -1.39 12.62
N THR A 18 2.87 -2.29 11.71
CA THR A 18 2.03 -3.37 11.19
C THR A 18 1.51 -4.35 12.25
N SER A 19 2.15 -4.46 13.43
CA SER A 19 1.71 -5.38 14.49
C SER A 19 0.39 -4.96 15.15
N ASP A 20 0.07 -3.68 15.06
CA ASP A 20 -1.13 -3.12 15.68
C ASP A 20 -2.33 -3.15 14.72
N PHE A 21 -2.14 -3.65 13.49
CA PHE A 21 -3.20 -3.77 12.50
C PHE A 21 -4.15 -4.93 12.83
N GLU A 22 -5.44 -4.65 12.89
CA GLU A 22 -6.48 -5.66 13.06
C GLU A 22 -6.82 -6.28 11.69
N GLY A 23 -6.19 -7.42 11.37
CA GLY A 23 -6.41 -8.15 10.13
C GLY A 23 -5.80 -9.54 10.14
N GLU A 24 -6.13 -10.33 9.13
CA GLU A 24 -5.55 -11.65 8.94
C GLU A 24 -4.18 -11.53 8.25
N PRO A 25 -3.21 -12.42 8.53
CA PRO A 25 -1.99 -12.47 7.73
C PRO A 25 -2.32 -12.72 6.26
N ALA A 26 -1.59 -12.08 5.35
CA ALA A 26 -1.67 -12.44 3.94
C ALA A 26 -1.32 -13.93 3.77
N PRO A 27 -1.98 -14.66 2.84
CA PRO A 27 -1.62 -16.04 2.56
C PRO A 27 -0.18 -16.11 2.04
N ASP A 28 0.52 -17.23 2.32
CA ASP A 28 1.83 -17.49 1.75
C ASP A 28 1.70 -17.87 0.27
N VAL A 29 1.50 -16.85 -0.56
CA VAL A 29 1.38 -16.98 -2.02
C VAL A 29 2.66 -17.56 -2.62
N ALA A 30 3.82 -17.38 -1.97
CA ALA A 30 5.10 -17.89 -2.47
C ALA A 30 5.21 -19.41 -2.32
N ALA A 31 4.70 -19.98 -1.22
CA ALA A 31 4.69 -21.42 -0.99
C ALA A 31 3.62 -22.18 -1.80
N ALA A 32 2.54 -21.50 -2.19
CA ALA A 32 1.38 -22.11 -2.85
C ALA A 32 1.03 -21.47 -4.20
N ARG A 33 2.04 -21.09 -4.99
CA ARG A 33 1.85 -20.32 -6.24
C ARG A 33 0.90 -20.97 -7.25
N ASP A 34 0.89 -22.29 -7.32
CA ASP A 34 0.05 -23.05 -8.25
C ASP A 34 -1.44 -23.04 -7.88
N GLU A 35 -1.79 -22.55 -6.68
CA GLU A 35 -3.17 -22.43 -6.18
C GLU A 35 -3.81 -21.08 -6.56
N TYR A 36 -3.04 -20.12 -7.09
CA TYR A 36 -3.48 -18.77 -7.38
C TYR A 36 -3.26 -18.39 -8.86
N ASP A 37 -4.17 -17.58 -9.41
CA ASP A 37 -3.95 -16.93 -10.71
C ASP A 37 -3.06 -15.69 -10.50
N ILE A 38 -1.75 -15.89 -10.64
CA ILE A 38 -0.74 -14.85 -10.41
C ILE A 38 -0.39 -14.18 -11.74
N VAL A 39 -0.78 -12.92 -11.89
CA VAL A 39 -0.37 -12.09 -13.02
C VAL A 39 0.94 -11.36 -12.69
N GLY A 40 1.89 -11.38 -13.62
CA GLY A 40 3.16 -10.66 -13.53
C GLY A 40 3.48 -9.93 -14.82
N PHE A 41 4.25 -8.85 -14.72
CA PHE A 41 4.60 -7.99 -15.85
C PHE A 41 6.11 -7.80 -15.94
N ASP A 42 6.68 -8.11 -17.10
CA ASP A 42 8.05 -7.75 -17.42
C ASP A 42 8.10 -6.28 -17.85
N VAL A 43 8.68 -5.43 -17.01
CA VAL A 43 8.75 -3.98 -17.22
C VAL A 43 10.13 -3.52 -17.66
N GLN A 44 10.17 -2.51 -18.53
CA GLN A 44 11.38 -1.79 -18.92
C GLN A 44 11.50 -0.45 -18.17
N PRO A 45 12.70 0.16 -18.09
CA PRO A 45 12.84 1.50 -17.54
C PRO A 45 11.95 2.51 -18.27
N GLY A 46 11.03 3.13 -17.52
CA GLY A 46 10.04 4.07 -18.05
C GLY A 46 8.60 3.53 -18.05
N ASP A 47 8.43 2.21 -17.95
CA ASP A 47 7.10 1.62 -17.79
C ASP A 47 6.54 1.85 -16.38
N ALA A 48 5.22 1.90 -16.27
CA ALA A 48 4.50 2.05 -15.02
C ALA A 48 3.39 1.00 -14.89
N ILE A 49 3.18 0.51 -13.67
CA ILE A 49 2.07 -0.36 -13.32
C ILE A 49 1.15 0.43 -12.39
N PHE A 50 -0.12 0.54 -12.78
CA PHE A 50 -1.17 1.12 -11.95
C PHE A 50 -2.06 -0.01 -11.44
N PHE A 51 -2.29 -0.05 -10.14
CA PHE A 51 -3.12 -1.06 -9.51
C PHE A 51 -3.85 -0.46 -8.29
N SER A 52 -4.99 -1.05 -7.96
CA SER A 52 -5.79 -0.66 -6.80
C SER A 52 -5.10 -1.07 -5.49
N ALA A 53 -5.20 -0.25 -4.45
CA ALA A 53 -4.68 -0.58 -3.11
C ALA A 53 -5.30 -1.86 -2.51
N TRP A 54 -6.47 -2.27 -3.02
CA TRP A 54 -7.18 -3.49 -2.62
C TRP A 54 -6.59 -4.77 -3.22
N ILE A 55 -5.62 -4.68 -4.12
CA ILE A 55 -5.01 -5.85 -4.75
C ILE A 55 -3.86 -6.36 -3.88
N LEU A 56 -3.93 -7.64 -3.49
CA LEU A 56 -2.78 -8.33 -2.92
C LEU A 56 -1.67 -8.39 -3.97
N HIS A 57 -0.52 -7.82 -3.65
CA HIS A 57 0.60 -7.70 -4.57
C HIS A 57 1.92 -7.97 -3.85
N GLY A 58 2.93 -8.39 -4.63
CA GLY A 58 4.25 -8.67 -4.12
C GLY A 58 5.28 -8.66 -5.24
N ALA A 59 6.55 -8.75 -4.88
CA ALA A 59 7.64 -8.86 -5.84
C ALA A 59 8.62 -9.95 -5.41
N PRO A 60 9.14 -10.76 -6.35
CA PRO A 60 10.16 -11.74 -6.03
C PRO A 60 11.46 -11.05 -5.61
N GLY A 61 12.33 -11.79 -4.92
CA GLY A 61 13.70 -11.39 -4.66
C GLY A 61 14.45 -11.06 -5.95
N ASN A 62 15.36 -10.09 -5.89
CA ASN A 62 16.13 -9.68 -7.06
C ASN A 62 17.18 -10.75 -7.44
N ALA A 63 16.89 -11.53 -8.49
CA ALA A 63 17.79 -12.54 -9.03
C ALA A 63 18.87 -11.97 -9.99
N GLY A 64 18.81 -10.67 -10.30
CA GLY A 64 19.76 -10.01 -11.20
C GLY A 64 21.07 -9.61 -10.52
N THR A 65 22.09 -9.31 -11.33
CA THR A 65 23.40 -8.83 -10.86
C THR A 65 23.43 -7.32 -10.57
N LYS A 66 22.36 -6.60 -10.90
CA LYS A 66 22.23 -5.15 -10.72
C LYS A 66 21.13 -4.83 -9.72
N ARG A 67 21.23 -3.66 -9.08
CA ARG A 67 20.17 -3.14 -8.20
C ARG A 67 18.89 -2.88 -9.02
N ARG A 68 17.75 -3.37 -8.54
CA ARG A 68 16.42 -2.94 -8.99
C ARG A 68 16.04 -1.66 -8.25
N ALA A 69 15.65 -0.61 -8.97
CA ALA A 69 15.12 0.62 -8.40
C ALA A 69 13.74 0.90 -9.00
N ALA A 70 12.81 1.34 -8.17
CA ALA A 70 11.46 1.73 -8.57
C ALA A 70 11.03 2.94 -7.74
N LEU A 71 10.14 3.76 -8.30
CA LEU A 71 9.42 4.81 -7.60
C LEU A 71 7.98 4.33 -7.43
N SER A 72 7.47 4.36 -6.19
CA SER A 72 6.07 4.09 -5.90
C SER A 72 5.41 5.39 -5.43
N THR A 73 4.23 5.68 -5.96
CA THR A 73 3.39 6.82 -5.55
C THR A 73 1.98 6.31 -5.28
N ARG A 74 1.31 6.89 -4.28
CA ARG A 74 -0.09 6.60 -3.95
C ARG A 74 -0.93 7.82 -4.29
N TRP A 75 -2.09 7.57 -4.87
CA TRP A 75 -3.00 8.59 -5.39
C TRP A 75 -4.35 8.41 -4.73
N LEU A 76 -4.94 9.51 -4.29
CA LEU A 76 -6.22 9.54 -3.62
C LEU A 76 -7.28 10.06 -4.59
N GLY A 77 -8.45 9.42 -4.61
CA GLY A 77 -9.60 9.88 -5.37
C GLY A 77 -10.45 10.86 -4.55
N ASP A 78 -11.39 11.54 -5.21
CA ASP A 78 -12.25 12.55 -4.57
C ASP A 78 -13.20 11.97 -3.50
N ASP A 79 -13.37 10.65 -3.47
CA ASP A 79 -14.28 9.92 -2.58
C ASP A 79 -13.57 9.24 -1.39
N VAL A 80 -12.27 9.49 -1.20
CA VAL A 80 -11.56 8.93 -0.04
C VAL A 80 -11.86 9.71 1.24
N THR A 81 -11.73 9.02 2.37
CA THR A 81 -11.78 9.62 3.70
C THR A 81 -10.50 9.34 4.46
N TRP A 82 -10.05 10.30 5.27
CA TRP A 82 -9.03 10.10 6.27
C TRP A 82 -9.52 9.07 7.29
N TYR A 83 -8.73 8.03 7.52
CA TYR A 83 -9.07 6.96 8.45
C TYR A 83 -7.81 6.47 9.17
N PRO A 84 -7.37 7.20 10.21
CA PRO A 84 -6.30 6.77 11.09
C PRO A 84 -6.80 5.61 11.95
N HIS A 85 -6.00 4.55 12.06
CA HIS A 85 -6.32 3.41 12.92
C HIS A 85 -5.04 2.70 13.38
N PRO A 86 -5.09 1.88 14.44
CA PRO A 86 -3.96 1.05 14.82
C PRO A 86 -3.40 0.26 13.64
N GLY A 87 -2.10 0.36 13.42
CA GLY A 87 -1.41 -0.24 12.29
C GLY A 87 -1.66 0.37 10.92
N SER A 88 -2.18 1.60 10.83
CA SER A 88 -2.10 2.38 9.60
C SER A 88 -0.65 2.79 9.28
N ASP A 89 -0.39 3.06 8.00
CA ASP A 89 0.91 3.55 7.54
C ASP A 89 1.30 4.84 8.29
N PRO A 90 2.50 4.92 8.91
CA PRO A 90 2.87 6.03 9.78
C PRO A 90 3.44 7.24 9.01
N THR A 91 3.34 7.27 7.67
CA THR A 91 3.88 8.38 6.85
C THR A 91 3.20 9.72 7.14
N VAL A 92 1.90 9.69 7.43
CA VAL A 92 1.12 10.84 7.91
C VAL A 92 0.28 10.33 9.07
N THR A 93 0.24 11.10 10.16
CA THR A 93 -0.51 10.76 11.38
C THR A 93 -1.49 11.86 11.74
N ASP A 94 -2.35 11.61 12.72
CA ASP A 94 -3.29 12.62 13.24
C ASP A 94 -2.59 13.85 13.83
N ASP A 95 -1.32 13.74 14.22
CA ASP A 95 -0.54 14.88 14.71
C ASP A 95 -0.02 15.77 13.57
N ASP A 96 0.00 15.26 12.33
CA ASP A 96 0.54 15.97 11.17
C ASP A 96 -0.52 16.85 10.47
N THR A 97 -1.80 16.49 10.58
CA THR A 97 -2.89 17.13 9.86
C THR A 97 -4.05 17.54 10.78
N SER A 98 -4.87 18.49 10.34
CA SER A 98 -6.10 18.87 11.05
C SER A 98 -7.36 18.20 10.51
N VAL A 99 -7.22 17.27 9.55
CA VAL A 99 -8.33 16.52 8.96
C VAL A 99 -8.90 15.55 10.00
N GLU A 100 -10.21 15.57 10.22
CA GLU A 100 -10.84 14.64 11.15
C GLU A 100 -11.10 13.27 10.49
N SER A 101 -11.10 12.19 11.29
CA SER A 101 -11.42 10.85 10.78
C SER A 101 -12.83 10.82 10.16
N GLY A 102 -12.93 10.27 8.95
CA GLY A 102 -14.14 10.26 8.13
C GLY A 102 -14.29 11.44 7.18
N GLU A 103 -13.42 12.46 7.25
CA GLU A 103 -13.45 13.60 6.33
C GLU A 103 -12.55 13.37 5.10
N TYR A 104 -12.80 14.12 4.02
CA TYR A 104 -11.89 14.15 2.89
C TYR A 104 -10.54 14.77 3.31
N PRO A 105 -9.37 14.19 2.94
CA PRO A 105 -8.05 14.67 3.32
C PRO A 105 -7.63 15.94 2.58
N GLY A 106 -8.38 17.02 2.76
CA GLY A 106 -8.17 18.34 2.14
C GLY A 106 -7.05 19.16 2.78
N ASP A 107 -5.88 18.56 2.99
CA ASP A 107 -4.69 19.22 3.51
C ASP A 107 -3.55 19.16 2.48
N ASP A 108 -3.42 20.22 1.68
CA ASP A 108 -2.43 20.32 0.60
C ASP A 108 -0.96 20.16 1.06
N LYS A 109 -0.68 20.30 2.35
CA LYS A 109 0.67 20.10 2.88
C LYS A 109 1.09 18.63 2.85
N HIS A 110 0.15 17.72 3.14
CA HIS A 110 0.41 16.27 3.22
C HIS A 110 -0.27 15.49 2.08
N PHE A 111 -1.35 16.03 1.53
CA PHE A 111 -2.15 15.45 0.45
C PHE A 111 -2.32 16.48 -0.69
N PRO A 112 -1.23 16.88 -1.36
CA PRO A 112 -1.28 17.95 -2.36
C PRO A 112 -2.18 17.58 -3.55
N LEU A 113 -3.02 18.54 -3.97
CA LEU A 113 -3.82 18.40 -5.18
C LEU A 113 -2.93 18.22 -6.42
N VAL A 114 -3.05 17.06 -7.06
CA VAL A 114 -2.27 16.74 -8.28
C VAL A 114 -3.00 17.21 -9.55
N TYR A 115 -4.33 17.18 -9.56
CA TYR A 115 -5.13 17.51 -10.73
C TYR A 115 -6.55 17.95 -10.34
N SER A 116 -7.11 18.92 -11.07
CA SER A 116 -8.52 19.31 -11.02
C SER A 116 -8.99 19.75 -12.41
N VAL A 117 -10.30 19.59 -12.68
CA VAL A 117 -10.97 19.91 -13.96
C VAL A 117 -11.80 21.19 -13.88
#